data_AF-A0A497EJQ1-F1
#
_entry.id   AF-A0A497EJQ1-F1
#
_cell.length_a   1.000
_cell.length_b   1.000
_cell.length_c   1.000
_cell.angle_alpha   90.00
_cell.angle_beta   90.00
_cell.angle_gamma   90.00
#
_symmetry.space_group_name_H-M   'P 1'
#
loop_
_entity.id
_entity.type
_entity.pdbx_description
1 polymer ?
#
loop_
_entity_poly.entity_id
_entity_poly.type
_entity_poly.pdbx_seq_one_letter_code
_entity_poly.pdbx_strand_id
1 'polypeptide(L)'
;MYKSQTNSVGFILVMLKSHASLWEYVDRLAEKLKDTELRHLWRTANTLHQNFYENWMPPREVELSVRDIKTLIEKLRATIKP
;
A
#
# COMPACT_ATOMS: atom_id res chain seq x y z
N MET A 1 16.27 25.44 7.66
CA MET A 1 16.92 25.94 6.43
C MET A 1 17.72 24.80 5.82
N TYR A 2 17.16 24.09 4.84
CA TYR A 2 17.94 23.24 3.93
C TYR A 2 17.26 23.34 2.55
N LYS A 3 17.91 24.07 1.65
CA LYS A 3 17.61 24.05 0.22
C LYS A 3 18.47 22.96 -0.40
N SER A 4 17.89 22.10 -1.21
CA SER A 4 18.62 21.49 -2.32
C SER A 4 17.70 21.42 -3.53
N GLN A 5 18.08 22.17 -4.56
CA GLN A 5 17.58 22.06 -5.92
C GLN A 5 18.32 20.90 -6.58
N THR A 6 17.58 19.97 -7.20
CA THR A 6 18.08 19.21 -8.35
C THR A 6 16.95 18.99 -9.34
N ASN A 7 17.32 19.11 -10.61
CA ASN A 7 16.45 19.28 -11.78
C ASN A 7 15.86 17.97 -12.29
N SER A 8 14.60 18.06 -12.76
CA SER A 8 14.08 17.50 -14.02
C SER A 8 14.47 16.07 -14.45
N VAL A 9 13.85 15.06 -13.84
CA VAL A 9 13.24 13.91 -14.53
C VAL A 9 12.15 13.34 -13.61
N GLY A 10 10.90 13.46 -14.03
CA GLY A 10 9.71 13.15 -13.23
C GLY A 10 9.50 11.66 -12.98
N PHE A 11 10.30 11.08 -12.11
CA PHE A 11 9.93 9.92 -11.31
C PHE A 11 10.13 10.33 -9.86
N ILE A 12 9.04 10.68 -9.18
CA ILE A 12 9.08 10.84 -7.73
C ILE A 12 9.44 9.46 -7.17
N LEU A 13 10.71 9.29 -6.84
CA LEU A 13 11.21 8.20 -6.03
C LEU A 13 10.53 8.35 -4.68
N VAL A 14 9.35 7.75 -4.54
CA VAL A 14 8.70 7.63 -3.24
C VAL A 14 9.62 6.75 -2.43
N MET A 15 10.44 7.38 -1.58
CA MET A 15 11.17 6.66 -0.57
C MET A 15 10.12 6.04 0.36
N LEU A 16 9.88 4.73 0.22
CA LEU A 16 9.02 3.95 1.11
C LEU A 16 9.71 3.83 2.48
N LYS A 17 9.83 4.94 3.19
CA LYS A 17 10.59 5.08 4.45
C LYS A 17 9.68 5.13 5.69
N SER A 18 8.37 5.24 5.50
CA SER A 18 7.38 5.32 6.58
C SER A 18 6.00 4.80 6.16
N HIS A 19 5.14 4.45 7.12
CA HIS A 19 3.75 4.11 6.86
C HIS A 19 3.03 5.19 6.05
N ALA A 20 3.25 6.47 6.36
CA ALA A 20 2.68 7.59 5.62
C ALA A 20 3.10 7.60 4.14
N SER A 21 4.39 7.34 3.86
CA SER A 21 4.87 7.28 2.46
C SER A 21 4.26 6.14 1.65
N LEU A 22 3.92 5.01 2.32
CA LEU A 22 3.24 3.89 1.68
C LEU A 22 1.79 4.21 1.35
N TRP A 23 1.09 4.96 2.22
CA TRP A 23 -0.27 5.44 1.95
C TRP A 23 -0.31 6.33 0.71
N GLU A 24 0.60 7.31 0.62
CA GLU A 24 0.69 8.17 -0.57
C GLU A 24 1.06 7.39 -1.84
N TYR A 25 1.92 6.38 -1.72
CA TYR A 25 2.29 5.53 -2.85
C TYR A 25 1.07 4.77 -3.41
N VAL A 26 0.32 4.10 -2.53
CA VAL A 26 -0.86 3.33 -2.94
C VAL A 26 -1.95 4.24 -3.49
N ASP A 27 -2.13 5.43 -2.92
CA ASP A 27 -3.09 6.43 -3.42
C ASP A 27 -2.82 6.81 -4.88
N ARG A 28 -1.58 7.19 -5.19
CA ARG A 28 -1.14 7.52 -6.56
C ARG A 28 -1.17 6.30 -7.48
N LEU A 29 -0.85 5.11 -6.98
CA LEU A 29 -0.89 3.88 -7.77
C LEU A 29 -2.32 3.52 -8.17
N ALA A 30 -3.27 3.62 -7.24
CA ALA A 30 -4.68 3.40 -7.48
C ALA A 30 -5.25 4.39 -8.52
N GLU A 31 -4.87 5.66 -8.46
CA GLU A 31 -5.24 6.65 -9.49
C GLU A 31 -4.67 6.30 -10.86
N LYS A 32 -3.36 5.99 -10.92
CA LYS A 32 -2.68 5.65 -12.17
C LYS A 32 -3.30 4.43 -12.86
N LEU A 33 -3.68 3.42 -12.08
CA LEU A 33 -4.27 2.18 -12.58
C LEU A 33 -5.80 2.25 -12.73
N LYS A 34 -6.43 3.33 -12.26
CA LYS A 34 -7.89 3.47 -12.14
C LYS A 34 -8.52 2.30 -11.38
N ASP A 35 -7.81 1.79 -10.38
CA ASP A 35 -8.22 0.65 -9.55
C ASP A 35 -8.38 1.10 -8.10
N THR A 36 -9.61 1.46 -7.73
CA THR A 36 -9.96 1.89 -6.37
C THR A 36 -9.90 0.75 -5.36
N GLU A 37 -9.96 -0.51 -5.82
CA GLU A 37 -9.90 -1.70 -4.96
C GLU A 37 -8.55 -1.76 -4.21
N LEU A 38 -7.47 -1.29 -4.83
CA LEU A 38 -6.15 -1.19 -4.20
C LEU A 38 -6.19 -0.39 -2.89
N ARG A 39 -7.02 0.66 -2.80
CA ARG A 39 -7.16 1.47 -1.58
C ARG A 39 -7.86 0.68 -0.47
N HIS A 40 -8.87 -0.11 -0.82
CA HIS A 40 -9.59 -0.96 0.12
C HIS A 40 -8.71 -2.09 0.65
N LEU A 41 -8.04 -2.80 -0.25
CA LEU A 41 -7.13 -3.90 0.09
C LEU A 41 -5.94 -3.42 0.93
N TRP A 42 -5.39 -2.24 0.63
CA TRP A 42 -4.34 -1.62 1.45
C TRP A 42 -4.83 -1.27 2.85
N ARG A 43 -6.07 -0.78 3.01
CA ARG A 43 -6.65 -0.54 4.33
C ARG A 43 -6.76 -1.84 5.13
N THR A 44 -7.19 -2.93 4.50
CA THR A 44 -7.22 -4.27 5.13
C THR A 44 -5.81 -4.71 5.59
N ALA A 45 -4.78 -4.45 4.79
CA ALA A 45 -3.38 -4.73 5.18
C ALA A 45 -2.96 -3.95 6.44
N ASN A 46 -3.33 -2.68 6.53
CA ASN A 46 -3.04 -1.86 7.71
C ASN A 46 -3.83 -2.33 8.94
N THR A 47 -5.09 -2.75 8.76
CA THR A 47 -5.90 -3.32 9.84
C THR A 47 -5.27 -4.61 10.38
N LEU A 48 -4.80 -5.51 9.52
CA LEU A 48 -4.08 -6.72 9.95
C LEU A 48 -2.77 -6.39 10.67
N HIS A 49 -2.03 -5.40 10.19
CA HIS A 49 -0.79 -4.95 10.84
C HIS A 49 -1.07 -4.37 12.24
N GLN A 50 -2.13 -3.58 12.42
CA GLN A 50 -2.57 -3.13 13.73
C GLN A 50 -3.02 -4.30 14.61
N ASN A 51 -3.81 -5.22 14.05
CA ASN A 51 -4.32 -6.38 14.77
C ASN A 51 -3.20 -7.29 15.30
N PHE A 52 -2.02 -7.32 14.68
CA PHE A 52 -0.87 -8.06 15.20
C PHE A 52 -0.46 -7.59 16.61
N TYR A 53 -0.56 -6.28 16.89
CA TYR A 53 -0.26 -5.72 18.21
C TYR A 53 -1.44 -5.80 19.17
N GLU A 54 -2.63 -5.60 18.62
CA GLU A 54 -3.84 -5.37 19.42
C GLU A 54 -4.66 -6.64 19.69
N ASN A 55 -4.56 -7.63 18.80
CA ASN A 55 -5.27 -8.91 18.85
C ASN A 55 -6.79 -8.77 19.03
N TRP A 56 -7.41 -7.80 18.36
CA TRP A 56 -8.85 -7.50 18.44
C TRP A 56 -9.72 -8.35 17.50
N MET A 57 -9.17 -8.76 16.36
CA MET A 57 -9.93 -9.45 15.33
C MET A 57 -10.19 -10.91 15.71
N PRO A 58 -11.41 -11.42 15.53
CA PRO A 58 -11.65 -12.85 15.67
C PRO A 58 -10.93 -13.63 14.55
N PRO A 59 -10.59 -14.92 14.77
CA PRO A 59 -9.82 -15.71 13.82
C PRO A 59 -10.40 -15.73 12.40
N ARG A 60 -11.74 -15.83 12.27
CA ARG A 60 -12.44 -15.79 10.99
C ARG A 60 -12.18 -14.51 10.20
N GLU A 61 -12.13 -13.36 10.86
CA GLU A 61 -11.87 -12.09 10.18
C GLU A 61 -10.39 -11.97 9.76
N VAL A 62 -9.48 -12.57 10.52
CA VAL A 62 -8.07 -12.69 10.10
C VAL A 62 -7.99 -13.52 8.83
N GLU A 63 -8.65 -14.68 8.77
CA GLU A 63 -8.65 -15.54 7.58
C GLU A 63 -9.24 -14.86 6.34
N LEU A 64 -10.34 -14.13 6.48
CA LEU A 64 -10.94 -13.38 5.37
C LEU A 64 -10.01 -12.27 4.90
N SER A 65 -9.46 -11.50 5.83
CA SER A 65 -8.54 -10.40 5.51
C SER A 65 -7.27 -10.92 4.81
N VAL A 66 -6.78 -12.10 5.17
CA VAL A 66 -5.64 -12.74 4.47
C VAL A 66 -5.95 -13.04 3.00
N ARG A 67 -7.21 -13.36 2.65
CA ARG A 67 -7.60 -13.54 1.24
C ARG A 67 -7.52 -12.22 0.48
N ASP A 68 -7.96 -11.11 1.08
CA ASP A 68 -7.81 -9.77 0.50
C ASP A 68 -6.32 -9.42 0.28
N ILE A 69 -5.43 -9.79 1.21
CA ILE A 69 -3.99 -9.57 1.03
C ILE A 69 -3.42 -10.36 -0.15
N LYS A 70 -3.92 -11.59 -0.40
CA LYS A 70 -3.51 -12.35 -1.60
C LYS A 70 -3.91 -11.61 -2.87
N THR A 71 -5.14 -11.10 -2.94
CA THR A 71 -5.62 -10.28 -4.06
C THR A 71 -4.76 -9.03 -4.24
N LEU A 72 -4.39 -8.35 -3.15
CA LEU A 72 -3.50 -7.19 -3.18
C LEU A 72 -2.14 -7.54 -3.80
N ILE A 73 -1.52 -8.63 -3.35
CA ILE A 73 -0.22 -9.09 -3.86
C ILE A 73 -0.30 -9.43 -5.35
N GLU A 74 -1.36 -10.12 -5.78
CA GLU A 74 -1.55 -10.49 -7.19
C GLU A 74 -1.66 -9.24 -8.08
N LYS A 75 -2.48 -8.26 -7.66
CA LYS A 75 -2.59 -6.98 -8.36
C LYS A 75 -1.25 -6.26 -8.43
N LEU A 76 -0.53 -6.16 -7.32
CA LEU A 76 0.78 -5.51 -7.29
C LEU A 76 1.81 -6.23 -8.17
N ARG A 77 1.84 -7.57 -8.17
CA ARG A 77 2.71 -8.36 -9.05
C ARG A 77 2.43 -8.09 -10.52
N ALA A 78 1.16 -7.95 -10.91
CA ALA A 78 0.79 -7.60 -12.27
C ALA A 78 1.30 -6.21 -12.71
N THR A 79 1.69 -5.33 -11.78
CA THR A 79 2.28 -4.02 -12.10
C THR A 79 3.80 -4.07 -12.35
N ILE A 80 4.47 -5.15 -11.96
CA ILE A 80 5.91 -5.31 -12.13
C ILE A 80 6.14 -5.91 -13.52
N LYS A 81 6.83 -5.17 -14.40
CA LYS A 81 7.34 -5.73 -15.66
C LYS A 81 8.52 -6.66 -15.35
N PRO A 82 8.67 -7.80 -16.05
CA PRO A 82 9.84 -8.67 -15.94
C PRO A 82 11.12 -7.95 -16.38
#